data_AF-A0A935KN81-F1
#
_entry.id   AF-A0A935KN81-F1
#
_cell.length_a   1.000
_cell.length_b   1.000
_cell.length_c   1.000
_cell.angle_alpha   90.00
_cell.angle_beta   90.00
_cell.angle_gamma   90.00
#
_symmetry.space_group_name_H-M   'P 1'
#
loop_
_entity.id
_entity.type
_entity.pdbx_description
1 polymer ?
#
loop_
_entity_poly.entity_id
_entity_poly.type
_entity_poly.pdbx_seq_one_letter_code
_entity_poly.pdbx_strand_id
1 'polypeptide(L)'
;MSARPAEASATTHLRGGAYASLLATFALVVLLAWEITATLRQHQHATPAADWQTAGQALRRLHRAGEPVLVAPEWARPLAYAQLSGVIDLERATLSDLDRFGRVWQLSTRGAQHRWLSDRAPRQAWHFGLVELALYVQPHPAQVLFDFTAAAAVPAGGAEASHAPTVTRLGADLRRPCPRAGARFVCDAETEWRWVGPHLAEVDHRPYRCLYAHPGAGERLVIAYRGVPLGGSLVGYTGIGDFDSRKLGRAPVLLQTFVDDELVASVEHANRAPWTRFVADTQRFAGTSHRVEFVLTTPEQAYRTFCFHVEARQ
;
A
#
# COMPACT_ATOMS: atom_id res chain seq x y z
N MET A 1 -72.58 -42.47 37.76
CA MET A 1 -71.94 -41.50 38.67
C MET A 1 -70.44 -41.61 38.42
N SER A 2 -69.85 -40.72 37.62
CA SER A 2 -69.42 -39.35 37.95
C SER A 2 -68.20 -39.33 38.89
N ALA A 3 -67.05 -38.95 38.34
CA ALA A 3 -66.04 -38.15 39.02
C ALA A 3 -65.06 -37.57 37.97
N ARG A 4 -65.18 -36.26 37.68
CA ARG A 4 -64.17 -35.50 36.92
C ARG A 4 -62.96 -35.27 37.83
N PRO A 5 -61.71 -35.49 37.36
CA PRO A 5 -60.53 -35.09 38.10
C PRO A 5 -60.38 -33.57 38.06
N ALA A 6 -59.97 -33.02 39.20
CA ALA A 6 -59.85 -31.60 39.47
C ALA A 6 -58.71 -30.93 38.68
N GLU A 7 -59.02 -29.77 38.10
CA GLU A 7 -58.05 -28.80 37.58
C GLU A 7 -57.20 -28.27 38.74
N ALA A 8 -55.91 -28.62 38.78
CA ALA A 8 -54.95 -28.09 39.74
C ALA A 8 -54.08 -27.00 39.08
N SER A 9 -54.29 -25.78 39.56
CA SER A 9 -53.25 -24.78 39.87
C SER A 9 -52.36 -24.27 38.73
N ALA A 10 -52.89 -23.35 37.93
CA ALA A 10 -52.10 -22.47 37.05
C ALA A 10 -51.86 -21.09 37.71
N THR A 11 -50.95 -20.97 38.68
CA THR A 11 -50.63 -19.66 39.30
C THR A 11 -49.16 -19.41 39.64
N THR A 12 -48.21 -20.21 39.14
CA THR A 12 -46.79 -20.12 39.56
C THR A 12 -45.80 -19.62 38.50
N HIS A 13 -46.26 -18.99 37.41
CA HIS A 13 -45.36 -18.52 36.32
C HIS A 13 -45.17 -17.00 36.22
N LEU A 14 -45.86 -16.16 37.01
CA LEU A 14 -45.86 -14.71 36.79
C LEU A 14 -44.76 -13.92 37.52
N ARG A 15 -44.08 -14.48 38.52
CA ARG A 15 -43.07 -13.73 39.31
C ARG A 15 -41.66 -13.73 38.72
N GLY A 16 -41.33 -14.68 37.84
CA GLY A 16 -40.01 -14.74 37.18
C GLY A 16 -39.80 -13.67 36.10
N GLY A 17 -40.87 -13.22 35.44
CA GLY A 17 -40.79 -12.25 34.35
C GLY A 17 -40.38 -10.84 34.80
N ALA A 18 -40.88 -10.37 35.95
CA ALA A 18 -40.63 -9.01 36.41
C ALA A 18 -39.14 -8.73 36.72
N TYR A 19 -38.46 -9.69 37.36
CA TYR A 19 -37.02 -9.56 37.65
C TYR A 19 -36.17 -9.60 36.38
N ALA A 20 -36.51 -10.47 35.43
CA ALA A 20 -35.83 -10.51 34.14
C ALA A 20 -35.99 -9.19 33.37
N SER A 21 -37.19 -8.60 33.37
CA SER A 21 -37.45 -7.29 32.74
C SER A 21 -36.71 -6.14 33.41
N LEU A 22 -36.62 -6.12 34.75
CA LEU A 22 -35.85 -5.09 35.47
C LEU A 22 -34.35 -5.20 35.21
N LEU A 23 -33.80 -6.41 35.22
CA LEU A 23 -32.39 -6.64 34.90
C LEU A 23 -32.07 -6.25 33.45
N ALA A 24 -32.93 -6.62 32.49
CA ALA A 24 -32.77 -6.22 31.10
C ALA A 24 -32.83 -4.70 30.92
N THR A 25 -33.77 -4.03 31.59
CA THR A 25 -33.89 -2.56 31.55
C THR A 25 -32.66 -1.89 32.15
N PHE A 26 -32.19 -2.37 33.30
CA PHE A 26 -30.98 -1.87 33.94
C PHE A 26 -29.75 -2.06 33.06
N ALA A 27 -29.57 -3.24 32.46
CA ALA A 27 -28.48 -3.51 31.53
C ALA A 27 -28.50 -2.56 30.32
N LEU A 28 -29.69 -2.27 29.77
CA LEU A 28 -29.86 -1.32 28.68
C LEU A 28 -29.49 0.12 29.10
N VAL A 29 -29.90 0.56 30.30
CA VAL A 29 -29.55 1.89 30.83
C VAL A 29 -28.04 2.02 31.05
N VAL A 30 -27.39 0.99 31.59
CA VAL A 30 -25.93 0.97 31.77
C VAL A 30 -25.21 1.02 30.43
N LEU A 31 -25.65 0.24 29.44
CA LEU A 31 -25.10 0.27 28.09
C LEU A 31 -25.25 1.66 27.45
N LEU A 32 -26.43 2.28 27.56
CA LEU A 32 -26.68 3.62 27.05
C LEU A 32 -25.78 4.68 27.72
N ALA A 33 -25.67 4.63 29.06
CA ALA A 33 -24.80 5.53 29.80
C ALA A 33 -23.32 5.35 29.41
N TRP A 34 -22.89 4.11 29.19
CA TRP A 34 -21.55 3.81 28.70
C TRP A 34 -21.32 4.37 27.29
N GLU A 35 -22.24 4.16 26.34
CA GLU A 35 -22.15 4.70 24.98
C GLU A 35 -22.12 6.23 24.95
N ILE A 36 -22.95 6.91 25.76
CA ILE A 36 -22.94 8.38 25.89
C ILE A 36 -21.59 8.86 26.44
N THR A 37 -21.09 8.20 27.49
CA THR A 37 -19.81 8.58 28.11
C THR A 37 -18.65 8.34 27.14
N ALA A 38 -18.65 7.22 26.42
CA ALA A 38 -17.67 6.90 25.39
C ALA A 38 -17.71 7.92 24.25
N THR A 39 -18.90 8.30 23.79
CA THR A 39 -19.11 9.31 22.73
C THR A 39 -18.62 10.69 23.15
N LEU A 40 -18.99 11.15 24.35
CA LEU A 40 -18.53 12.43 24.89
C LEU A 40 -17.01 12.45 25.05
N ARG A 41 -16.43 11.36 25.56
CA ARG A 41 -14.98 11.22 25.69
C ARG A 41 -14.29 11.21 24.31
N GLN A 42 -14.86 10.53 23.32
CA GLN A 42 -14.35 10.55 21.94
C GLN A 42 -14.41 11.95 21.33
N HIS A 43 -15.48 12.71 21.56
CA HIS A 43 -15.62 14.09 21.10
C HIS A 43 -14.62 15.04 21.79
N GLN A 44 -14.42 14.91 23.11
CA GLN A 44 -13.44 15.71 23.84
C GLN A 44 -12.00 15.43 23.40
N HIS A 45 -11.73 14.22 22.92
CA HIS A 45 -10.43 13.84 22.35
C HIS A 45 -10.37 13.98 20.83
N ALA A 46 -11.41 14.53 20.18
CA ALA A 46 -11.37 14.81 18.75
C ALA A 46 -10.41 15.98 18.51
N THR A 47 -9.45 15.78 17.61
CA THR A 47 -8.51 16.83 17.23
C THR A 47 -9.22 17.92 16.44
N PRO A 48 -9.28 19.18 16.93
CA PRO A 48 -9.90 20.29 16.22
C PRO A 48 -9.30 20.50 14.83
N ALA A 49 -10.13 20.91 13.86
CA ALA A 49 -9.66 21.21 12.51
C ALA A 49 -8.62 22.36 12.48
N ALA A 50 -8.74 23.32 13.40
CA ALA A 50 -7.81 24.44 13.55
C ALA A 50 -6.37 23.99 13.89
N ASP A 51 -6.22 22.91 14.66
CA ASP A 51 -4.93 22.34 15.02
C ASP A 51 -4.23 21.77 13.78
N TRP A 52 -4.96 21.00 12.97
CA TRP A 52 -4.47 20.47 11.69
C TRP A 52 -4.10 21.59 10.71
N GLN A 53 -4.93 22.63 10.61
CA GLN A 53 -4.68 23.78 9.74
C GLN A 53 -3.39 24.51 10.15
N THR A 54 -3.21 24.76 11.45
CA THR A 54 -2.03 25.45 12.00
C THR A 54 -0.77 24.61 11.79
N ALA A 55 -0.83 23.31 12.07
CA ALA A 55 0.27 22.39 11.82
C ALA A 55 0.63 22.32 10.32
N GLY A 56 -0.37 22.27 9.44
CA GLY A 56 -0.17 22.29 7.98
C GLY A 56 0.49 23.58 7.48
N GLN A 57 0.12 24.74 8.05
CA GLN A 57 0.80 26.01 7.76
C GLN A 57 2.25 26.02 8.24
N ALA A 58 2.53 25.45 9.42
CA ALA A 58 3.90 25.31 9.90
C ALA A 58 4.72 24.38 8.99
N LEU A 59 4.16 23.22 8.62
CA LEU A 59 4.81 22.28 7.71
C LEU A 59 5.13 22.95 6.36
N ARG A 60 4.19 23.67 5.74
CA ARG A 60 4.44 24.40 4.48
C ARG A 60 5.65 25.35 4.52
N ARG A 61 5.95 25.93 5.68
CA ARG A 61 7.11 26.84 5.86
C ARG A 61 8.44 26.10 6.04
N LEU A 62 8.40 24.89 6.59
CA LEU A 62 9.58 24.13 7.00
C LEU A 62 9.96 23.02 6.01
N HIS A 63 8.97 22.52 5.28
CA HIS A 63 9.06 21.44 4.32
C HIS A 63 9.84 21.85 3.07
N ARG A 64 10.60 20.91 2.51
CA ARG A 64 11.25 21.08 1.22
C ARG A 64 10.61 20.16 0.19
N ALA A 65 10.57 20.62 -1.07
CA ALA A 65 10.17 19.78 -2.19
C ALA A 65 11.00 18.47 -2.18
N GLY A 66 10.31 17.34 -2.34
CA GLY A 66 10.87 16.00 -2.29
C GLY A 66 10.68 15.27 -0.96
N GLU A 67 10.46 15.98 0.16
CA GLU A 67 10.40 15.34 1.48
C GLU A 67 9.05 14.63 1.72
N PRO A 68 9.04 13.36 2.15
CA PRO A 68 7.80 12.66 2.46
C PRO A 68 7.15 13.21 3.72
N VAL A 69 5.82 13.18 3.73
CA VAL A 69 4.98 13.56 4.88
C VAL A 69 4.09 12.37 5.22
N LEU A 70 4.22 11.89 6.45
CA LEU A 70 3.45 10.80 7.01
C LEU A 70 2.38 11.34 7.96
N VAL A 71 1.31 10.58 8.14
CA VAL A 71 0.24 10.91 9.08
C VAL A 71 0.02 9.72 10.02
N ALA A 72 0.01 10.00 11.32
CA ALA A 72 -0.23 9.00 12.36
C ALA A 72 -1.36 9.45 13.32
N PRO A 73 -2.30 8.56 13.68
CA PRO A 73 -2.49 7.22 13.13
C PRO A 73 -3.01 7.25 11.69
N GLU A 74 -2.89 6.14 10.95
CA GLU A 74 -3.24 6.09 9.51
C GLU A 74 -4.68 6.52 9.20
N TRP A 75 -5.64 6.27 10.11
CA TRP A 75 -7.03 6.69 9.93
C TRP A 75 -7.22 8.21 9.88
N ALA A 76 -6.29 8.99 10.45
CA ALA A 76 -6.36 10.46 10.43
C ALA A 76 -5.92 11.07 9.09
N ARG A 77 -5.39 10.25 8.17
CA ARG A 77 -4.84 10.69 6.88
C ARG A 77 -5.80 11.55 6.05
N PRO A 78 -7.10 11.24 5.89
CA PRO A 78 -8.01 12.09 5.13
C PRO A 78 -8.17 13.50 5.73
N LEU A 79 -8.21 13.59 7.06
CA LEU A 79 -8.31 14.87 7.78
C LEU A 79 -7.06 15.73 7.58
N ALA A 80 -5.88 15.10 7.72
CA ALA A 80 -4.62 15.77 7.48
C ALA A 80 -4.50 16.22 6.01
N TYR A 81 -4.80 15.35 5.04
CA TYR A 81 -4.64 15.63 3.61
C TYR A 81 -5.53 16.78 3.14
N ALA A 82 -6.72 16.95 3.73
CA ALA A 82 -7.58 18.12 3.47
C ALA A 82 -6.88 19.46 3.81
N GLN A 83 -5.93 19.46 4.74
CA GLN A 83 -5.19 20.66 5.16
C GLN A 83 -3.80 20.81 4.49
N LEU A 84 -3.33 19.75 3.82
CA LEU A 84 -1.97 19.62 3.26
C LEU A 84 -1.91 19.81 1.75
N SER A 85 -2.93 20.44 1.16
CA SER A 85 -2.90 20.83 -0.25
C SER A 85 -1.61 21.59 -0.58
N GLY A 86 -0.95 21.17 -1.66
CA GLY A 86 0.33 21.72 -2.13
C GLY A 86 1.59 21.20 -1.45
N VAL A 87 1.51 20.43 -0.36
CA VAL A 87 2.69 19.82 0.30
C VAL A 87 2.88 18.38 -0.14
N ILE A 88 1.78 17.63 -0.20
CA ILE A 88 1.77 16.21 -0.57
C ILE A 88 1.42 16.12 -2.05
N ASP A 89 2.33 15.55 -2.83
CA ASP A 89 2.04 15.07 -4.17
C ASP A 89 1.62 13.59 -4.14
N LEU A 90 0.99 13.14 -5.22
CA LEU A 90 0.51 11.76 -5.33
C LEU A 90 1.66 10.75 -5.20
N GLU A 91 2.85 11.11 -5.69
CA GLU A 91 4.03 10.25 -5.62
C GLU A 91 4.45 9.97 -4.17
N ARG A 92 4.48 11.00 -3.32
CA ARG A 92 4.84 10.88 -1.89
C ARG A 92 3.72 10.27 -1.05
N ALA A 93 2.47 10.35 -1.50
CA ALA A 93 1.37 9.68 -0.83
C ALA A 93 1.36 8.15 -1.04
N THR A 94 2.20 7.65 -1.96
CA THR A 94 2.12 6.28 -2.51
C THR A 94 3.46 5.54 -2.48
N LEU A 95 4.33 5.95 -1.55
CA LEU A 95 5.68 5.41 -1.38
C LEU A 95 5.64 3.94 -0.95
N SER A 96 6.65 3.18 -1.40
CA SER A 96 6.88 1.81 -0.92
C SER A 96 7.71 1.77 0.36
N ASP A 97 8.61 2.74 0.55
CA ASP A 97 9.44 2.90 1.75
C ASP A 97 9.94 4.34 1.94
N LEU A 98 10.79 4.53 2.96
CA LEU A 98 11.41 5.80 3.30
C LEU A 98 12.94 5.80 3.09
N ASP A 99 13.53 4.71 2.61
CA ASP A 99 14.97 4.45 2.71
C ASP A 99 15.78 5.53 1.98
N ARG A 100 15.26 6.03 0.85
CA ARG A 100 15.92 7.05 0.01
C ARG A 100 15.81 8.48 0.54
N PHE A 101 15.06 8.72 1.61
CA PHE A 101 14.77 10.07 2.09
C PHE A 101 15.59 10.43 3.33
N GLY A 102 16.46 11.42 3.20
CA GLY A 102 17.25 11.92 4.33
C GLY A 102 16.42 12.64 5.39
N ARG A 103 15.22 13.13 5.03
CA ARG A 103 14.31 13.83 5.92
C ARG A 103 12.89 13.35 5.70
N VAL A 104 12.19 13.07 6.78
CA VAL A 104 10.79 12.61 6.78
C VAL A 104 10.02 13.43 7.80
N TRP A 105 8.87 13.96 7.39
CA TRP A 105 7.96 14.66 8.28
C TRP A 105 6.83 13.73 8.72
N GLN A 106 6.38 13.87 9.96
CA GLN A 106 5.19 13.20 10.48
C GLN A 106 4.26 14.25 11.09
N LEU A 107 2.97 14.15 10.77
CA LEU A 107 1.91 14.75 11.56
C LEU A 107 1.24 13.66 12.39
N SER A 108 1.26 13.83 13.70
CA SER A 108 0.73 12.86 14.67
C SER A 108 -0.36 13.47 15.53
N THR A 109 -1.30 12.66 15.98
CA THR A 109 -2.24 13.01 17.06
C THR A 109 -2.26 11.90 18.10
N ARG A 110 -2.61 12.23 19.35
CA ARG A 110 -2.72 11.28 20.48
C ARG A 110 -1.45 10.47 20.72
N GLY A 111 -0.27 11.06 20.46
CA GLY A 111 1.03 10.40 20.61
C GLY A 111 1.25 9.22 19.66
N ALA A 112 0.43 9.07 18.62
CA ALA A 112 0.61 7.99 17.65
C ALA A 112 1.89 8.20 16.84
N GLN A 113 2.53 7.09 16.46
CA GLN A 113 3.70 7.10 15.58
C GLN A 113 3.43 6.25 14.35
N HIS A 114 3.91 6.71 13.19
CA HIS A 114 3.80 5.94 11.96
C HIS A 114 4.69 4.70 12.04
N ARG A 115 4.21 3.55 11.56
CA ARG A 115 4.91 2.26 11.65
C ARG A 115 6.32 2.23 11.06
N TRP A 116 6.57 3.06 10.04
CA TRP A 116 7.91 3.21 9.43
C TRP A 116 8.91 3.97 10.30
N LEU A 117 8.44 4.59 11.38
CA LEU A 117 9.22 5.40 12.30
C LEU A 117 9.24 4.82 13.72
N SER A 118 8.58 3.68 13.98
CA SER A 118 8.38 3.10 15.32
C SER A 118 9.66 2.95 16.16
N ASP A 119 10.80 2.71 15.50
CA ASP A 119 12.09 2.53 16.18
C ASP A 119 12.98 3.79 16.13
N ARG A 120 12.40 4.95 15.79
CA ARG A 120 13.13 6.20 15.60
C ARG A 120 12.59 7.28 16.53
N ALA A 121 13.49 8.08 17.09
CA ALA A 121 13.14 9.31 17.78
C ALA A 121 13.12 10.49 16.79
N PRO A 122 12.19 11.45 16.94
CA PRO A 122 12.21 12.66 16.13
C PRO A 122 13.45 13.51 16.47
N ARG A 123 14.06 14.09 15.44
CA ARG A 123 15.14 15.08 15.61
C ARG A 123 14.60 16.39 16.19
N GLN A 124 13.38 16.75 15.80
CA GLN A 124 12.68 17.93 16.28
C GLN A 124 11.18 17.68 16.25
N ALA A 125 10.45 18.24 17.21
CA ALA A 125 9.00 18.17 17.29
C ALA A 125 8.41 19.53 17.69
N TRP A 126 7.22 19.83 17.19
CA TRP A 126 6.42 21.02 17.46
C TRP A 126 4.99 20.62 17.75
N HIS A 127 4.35 21.27 18.71
CA HIS A 127 2.97 20.99 19.10
C HIS A 127 2.04 22.13 18.67
N PHE A 128 0.92 21.76 18.07
CA PHE A 128 -0.15 22.64 17.62
C PHE A 128 -1.47 22.09 18.17
N GLY A 129 -1.78 22.44 19.42
CA GLY A 129 -2.89 21.84 20.15
C GLY A 129 -2.70 20.32 20.30
N LEU A 130 -3.61 19.52 19.75
CA LEU A 130 -3.56 18.07 19.79
C LEU A 130 -2.78 17.44 18.62
N VAL A 131 -2.26 18.24 17.69
CA VAL A 131 -1.43 17.78 16.58
C VAL A 131 0.04 18.03 16.89
N GLU A 132 0.86 17.00 16.74
CA GLU A 132 2.32 17.10 16.74
C GLU A 132 2.82 17.09 15.29
N LEU A 133 3.74 18.00 14.98
CA LEU A 133 4.56 17.94 13.78
C LEU A 133 5.96 17.49 14.20
N ALA A 134 6.49 16.44 13.59
CA ALA A 134 7.80 15.91 13.92
C ALA A 134 8.67 15.75 12.66
N LEU A 135 9.96 16.08 12.78
CA LEU A 135 10.98 15.87 11.75
C LEU A 135 11.88 14.71 12.16
N TYR A 136 12.01 13.74 11.27
CA TYR A 136 12.92 12.62 11.37
C TYR A 136 14.03 12.79 10.33
N VAL A 137 15.27 12.49 10.73
CA VAL A 137 16.45 12.59 9.86
C VAL A 137 17.09 11.22 9.76
N GLN A 138 17.32 10.76 8.53
CA GLN A 138 18.06 9.54 8.25
C GLN A 138 19.51 9.90 7.91
N PRO A 139 20.50 9.37 8.64
CA PRO A 139 21.91 9.74 8.42
C PRO A 139 22.46 9.26 7.08
N HIS A 140 21.97 8.11 6.60
CA HIS A 140 22.42 7.47 5.36
C HIS A 140 21.19 7.14 4.49
N PRO A 141 20.64 8.12 3.76
CA PRO A 141 19.59 7.83 2.79
C PRO A 141 20.15 6.96 1.66
N ALA A 142 19.36 5.99 1.22
CA ALA A 142 19.71 5.16 0.08
C ALA A 142 19.83 6.01 -1.19
N GLN A 143 20.91 5.84 -1.94
CA GLN A 143 21.06 6.46 -3.24
C GLN A 143 20.39 5.60 -4.30
N VAL A 144 19.33 6.11 -4.93
CA VAL A 144 18.65 5.45 -6.04
C VAL A 144 19.40 5.76 -7.33
N LEU A 145 19.89 4.73 -8.00
CA LEU A 145 20.57 4.82 -9.28
C LEU A 145 19.59 4.70 -10.45
N PHE A 146 18.52 3.93 -10.25
CA PHE A 146 17.48 3.73 -11.27
C PHE A 146 16.13 3.37 -10.63
N ASP A 147 15.05 4.04 -11.03
CA ASP A 147 13.66 3.69 -10.66
C ASP A 147 12.97 3.08 -11.89
N PHE A 148 12.73 1.77 -11.84
CA PHE A 148 12.13 1.02 -12.94
C PHE A 148 10.67 1.44 -13.20
N THR A 149 9.93 1.79 -12.16
CA THR A 149 8.54 2.26 -12.29
C THR A 149 8.49 3.63 -12.95
N ALA A 150 9.42 4.53 -12.62
CA ALA A 150 9.55 5.83 -13.28
C ALA A 150 9.94 5.68 -14.75
N ALA A 151 10.95 4.84 -15.04
CA ALA A 151 11.39 4.61 -16.41
C ALA A 151 10.28 4.05 -17.32
N ALA A 152 9.41 3.19 -16.80
CA ALA A 152 8.25 2.70 -17.53
C ALA A 152 7.22 3.79 -17.89
N ALA A 153 7.20 4.90 -17.14
CA ALA A 153 6.25 5.99 -17.36
C ALA A 153 6.65 6.95 -18.49
N VAL A 154 7.93 7.00 -18.86
CA VAL A 154 8.47 7.95 -19.86
C VAL A 154 7.89 7.65 -21.24
N PRO A 155 7.11 8.56 -21.88
CA PRO A 155 6.52 8.33 -23.20
C PRO A 155 7.55 7.99 -24.29
N ALA A 156 7.10 7.28 -25.33
CA ALA A 156 7.94 7.03 -26.50
C ALA A 156 8.43 8.36 -27.12
N GLY A 157 9.73 8.45 -27.40
CA GLY A 157 10.34 9.64 -28.03
C GLY A 157 10.77 10.75 -27.07
N GLY A 158 10.61 10.59 -25.75
CA GLY A 158 11.24 11.49 -24.77
C GLY A 158 12.77 11.36 -24.76
N ALA A 159 13.48 12.40 -24.30
CA ALA A 159 14.94 12.38 -24.17
C ALA A 159 15.47 11.22 -23.28
N GLU A 160 14.63 10.70 -22.38
CA GLU A 160 14.93 9.57 -21.50
C GLU A 160 14.49 8.20 -22.07
N ALA A 161 14.00 8.15 -23.32
CA ALA A 161 13.50 6.93 -23.93
C ALA A 161 14.55 5.80 -24.07
N SER A 162 15.85 6.12 -23.95
CA SER A 162 16.93 5.14 -24.01
C SER A 162 16.83 4.05 -22.94
N HIS A 163 16.13 4.30 -21.83
CA HIS A 163 15.89 3.32 -20.76
C HIS A 163 14.44 2.81 -20.71
N ALA A 164 13.63 3.11 -21.73
CA ALA A 164 12.26 2.60 -21.78
C ALA A 164 12.28 1.07 -21.88
N PRO A 165 11.42 0.36 -21.12
CA PRO A 165 11.38 -1.09 -21.20
C PRO A 165 10.80 -1.56 -22.52
N THR A 166 11.17 -2.78 -22.88
CA THR A 166 10.41 -3.59 -23.84
C THR A 166 9.55 -4.59 -23.09
N VAL A 167 8.35 -4.87 -23.60
CA VAL A 167 7.43 -5.83 -22.99
C VAL A 167 7.08 -6.90 -24.02
N THR A 168 7.23 -8.16 -23.63
CA THR A 168 7.02 -9.31 -24.50
C THR A 168 6.30 -10.41 -23.75
N ARG A 169 5.32 -11.06 -24.39
CA ARG A 169 4.72 -12.32 -23.93
C ARG A 169 5.38 -13.50 -24.63
N LEU A 170 5.68 -14.53 -23.84
CA LEU A 170 6.26 -15.79 -24.30
C LEU A 170 5.29 -16.91 -23.93
N GLY A 171 4.64 -17.51 -24.93
CA GLY A 171 3.88 -18.75 -24.80
C GLY A 171 4.66 -19.93 -25.37
N ALA A 172 4.03 -21.12 -25.44
CA ALA A 172 4.67 -22.36 -25.88
C ALA A 172 5.46 -22.22 -27.20
N ASP A 173 4.87 -21.57 -28.21
CA ASP A 173 5.48 -21.47 -29.55
C ASP A 173 5.53 -20.04 -30.09
N LEU A 174 5.26 -19.04 -29.25
CA LEU A 174 5.05 -17.68 -29.75
C LEU A 174 5.60 -16.59 -28.83
N ARG A 175 6.40 -15.73 -29.46
CA ARG A 175 6.87 -14.47 -28.90
C ARG A 175 6.02 -13.33 -29.45
N ARG A 176 5.25 -12.67 -28.59
CA ARG A 176 4.41 -11.52 -28.96
C ARG A 176 4.90 -10.26 -28.27
N PRO A 177 5.44 -9.25 -28.98
CA PRO A 177 5.71 -7.96 -28.38
C PRO A 177 4.41 -7.28 -27.97
N CYS A 178 4.39 -6.58 -26.84
CA CYS A 178 3.28 -5.73 -26.44
C CYS A 178 3.54 -4.29 -26.95
N PRO A 179 2.87 -3.82 -28.02
CA PRO A 179 3.08 -2.47 -28.52
C PRO A 179 2.76 -1.41 -27.47
N ARG A 180 3.51 -0.32 -27.51
CA ARG A 180 3.29 0.81 -26.61
C ARG A 180 2.16 1.71 -27.12
N ALA A 181 1.22 2.03 -26.24
CA ALA A 181 0.13 2.98 -26.46
C ALA A 181 0.11 4.00 -25.30
N GLY A 182 0.65 5.19 -25.54
CA GLY A 182 0.86 6.21 -24.51
C GLY A 182 1.78 5.72 -23.40
N ALA A 183 1.31 5.75 -22.16
CA ALA A 183 2.07 5.30 -20.99
C ALA A 183 2.02 3.77 -20.75
N ARG A 184 1.28 3.01 -21.57
CA ARG A 184 1.07 1.56 -21.37
C ARG A 184 1.62 0.75 -22.53
N PHE A 185 1.93 -0.51 -22.26
CA PHE A 185 2.19 -1.55 -23.25
C PHE A 185 0.97 -2.45 -23.32
N VAL A 186 0.26 -2.45 -24.44
CA VAL A 186 -0.97 -3.23 -24.63
C VAL A 186 -0.59 -4.62 -25.11
N CYS A 187 -0.83 -5.63 -24.29
CA CYS A 187 -0.40 -7.01 -24.56
C CYS A 187 -1.48 -7.87 -25.22
N ASP A 188 -2.71 -7.37 -25.26
CA ASP A 188 -3.87 -7.98 -25.89
C ASP A 188 -4.88 -6.87 -26.19
N ALA A 189 -5.13 -6.59 -27.48
CA ALA A 189 -6.00 -5.48 -27.87
C ALA A 189 -7.48 -5.74 -27.58
N GLU A 190 -7.88 -7.01 -27.45
CA GLU A 190 -9.26 -7.42 -27.18
C GLU A 190 -9.56 -7.47 -25.68
N THR A 191 -8.51 -7.49 -24.84
CA THR A 191 -8.63 -7.66 -23.39
C THR A 191 -8.10 -6.44 -22.63
N GLU A 192 -8.99 -5.56 -22.18
CA GLU A 192 -8.65 -4.25 -21.61
C GLU A 192 -7.74 -4.27 -20.38
N TRP A 193 -7.68 -5.38 -19.63
CA TRP A 193 -6.84 -5.54 -18.44
C TRP A 193 -5.46 -6.13 -18.75
N ARG A 194 -5.18 -6.55 -19.99
CA ARG A 194 -3.88 -7.15 -20.36
C ARG A 194 -2.92 -6.10 -20.89
N TRP A 195 -2.36 -5.33 -19.98
CA TRP A 195 -1.33 -4.34 -20.28
C TRP A 195 -0.25 -4.32 -19.19
N VAL A 196 0.85 -3.61 -19.50
CA VAL A 196 1.92 -3.28 -18.56
C VAL A 196 2.11 -1.77 -18.52
N GLY A 197 2.26 -1.16 -17.36
CA GLY A 197 2.52 0.28 -17.27
C GLY A 197 2.34 0.86 -15.88
N PRO A 198 2.63 2.15 -15.69
CA PRO A 198 2.46 2.82 -14.41
C PRO A 198 1.00 2.74 -13.93
N HIS A 199 0.83 2.47 -12.65
CA HIS A 199 -0.47 2.34 -12.03
C HIS A 199 -0.43 2.74 -10.55
N LEU A 200 -1.63 3.01 -10.03
CA LEU A 200 -1.87 3.22 -8.62
C LEU A 200 -2.74 2.07 -8.12
N ALA A 201 -2.17 1.16 -7.34
CA ALA A 201 -2.89 0.02 -6.78
C ALA A 201 -3.12 0.21 -5.29
N GLU A 202 -4.31 -0.16 -4.81
CA GLU A 202 -4.54 -0.38 -3.38
C GLU A 202 -4.11 -1.81 -3.02
N VAL A 203 -3.18 -1.95 -2.07
CA VAL A 203 -2.74 -3.23 -1.52
C VAL A 203 -2.70 -3.11 0.00
N ASP A 204 -3.36 -4.03 0.71
CA ASP A 204 -3.50 -3.94 2.18
C ASP A 204 -4.06 -2.56 2.59
N HIS A 205 -5.15 -2.14 1.91
CA HIS A 205 -5.84 -0.88 2.13
C HIS A 205 -4.99 0.39 2.00
N ARG A 206 -3.84 0.30 1.30
CA ARG A 206 -2.95 1.44 1.07
C ARG A 206 -2.63 1.61 -0.42
N PRO A 207 -2.59 2.86 -0.90
CA PRO A 207 -2.27 3.13 -2.29
C PRO A 207 -0.74 3.08 -2.50
N TYR A 208 -0.30 2.40 -3.56
CA TYR A 208 1.10 2.33 -3.98
C TYR A 208 1.23 2.63 -5.46
N ARG A 209 2.26 3.40 -5.82
CA ARG A 209 2.68 3.55 -7.20
C ARG A 209 3.47 2.31 -7.61
N CYS A 210 3.05 1.68 -8.70
CA CYS A 210 3.64 0.44 -9.17
C CYS A 210 3.68 0.38 -10.70
N LEU A 211 4.44 -0.58 -11.20
CA LEU A 211 4.28 -1.12 -12.53
C LEU A 211 3.21 -2.21 -12.46
N TYR A 212 2.05 -1.92 -13.03
CA TYR A 212 1.01 -2.92 -13.25
C TYR A 212 1.48 -3.89 -14.32
N ALA A 213 1.26 -5.18 -14.10
CA ALA A 213 1.55 -6.23 -15.05
C ALA A 213 0.63 -7.42 -14.82
N HIS A 214 -0.24 -7.72 -15.78
CA HIS A 214 -1.15 -8.85 -15.67
C HIS A 214 -0.60 -10.08 -16.44
N PRO A 215 -0.02 -11.10 -15.76
CA PRO A 215 0.47 -12.29 -16.44
C PRO A 215 -0.68 -13.13 -17.04
N GLY A 216 -0.40 -13.84 -18.13
CA GLY A 216 -1.30 -14.86 -18.70
C GLY A 216 -1.06 -16.23 -18.07
N ALA A 217 -2.08 -17.10 -18.09
CA ALA A 217 -1.96 -18.45 -17.57
C ALA A 217 -1.02 -19.28 -18.45
N GLY A 218 0.01 -19.89 -17.85
CA GLY A 218 0.98 -20.72 -18.59
C GLY A 218 1.90 -19.94 -19.55
N GLU A 219 1.90 -18.61 -19.46
CA GLU A 219 2.76 -17.73 -20.26
C GLU A 219 3.77 -17.02 -19.37
N ARG A 220 4.88 -16.57 -19.96
CA ARG A 220 5.79 -15.63 -19.32
C ARG A 220 5.56 -14.23 -19.86
N LEU A 221 5.34 -13.27 -18.98
CA LEU A 221 5.36 -11.85 -19.30
C LEU A 221 6.74 -11.31 -18.95
N VAL A 222 7.49 -10.86 -19.95
CA VAL A 222 8.86 -10.36 -19.82
C VAL A 222 8.88 -8.85 -19.99
N ILE A 223 9.43 -8.14 -19.01
CA ILE A 223 9.63 -6.69 -19.02
C ILE A 223 11.14 -6.44 -18.91
N ALA A 224 11.76 -5.98 -19.99
CA ALA A 224 13.21 -5.89 -20.10
C ALA A 224 13.69 -4.45 -20.27
N TYR A 225 14.63 -4.04 -19.44
CA TYR A 225 15.33 -2.77 -19.46
C TYR A 225 16.77 -3.00 -19.92
N ARG A 226 17.34 -2.03 -20.65
CA ARG A 226 18.73 -2.09 -21.13
C ARG A 226 19.50 -0.88 -20.61
N GLY A 227 20.81 -1.05 -20.44
CA GLY A 227 21.69 0.03 -20.02
C GLY A 227 21.45 0.50 -18.58
N VAL A 228 20.83 -0.32 -17.73
CA VAL A 228 20.44 0.07 -16.38
C VAL A 228 21.68 0.18 -15.49
N PRO A 229 21.96 1.36 -14.89
CA PRO A 229 23.04 1.48 -13.91
C PRO A 229 22.68 0.71 -12.65
N LEU A 230 23.54 -0.22 -12.23
CA LEU A 230 23.34 -1.02 -11.02
C LEU A 230 24.31 -0.62 -9.90
N GLY A 231 23.85 -0.82 -8.66
CA GLY A 231 24.61 -0.65 -7.43
C GLY A 231 24.62 -1.96 -6.62
N GLY A 232 24.81 -1.85 -5.30
CA GLY A 232 24.89 -3.02 -4.42
C GLY A 232 23.60 -3.82 -4.29
N SER A 233 22.44 -3.24 -4.59
CA SER A 233 21.17 -3.95 -4.48
C SER A 233 20.09 -3.53 -5.47
N LEU A 234 19.20 -4.47 -5.79
CA LEU A 234 17.85 -4.19 -6.26
C LEU A 234 16.88 -4.32 -5.08
N VAL A 235 16.19 -3.24 -4.73
CA VAL A 235 15.14 -3.28 -3.71
C VAL A 235 13.80 -3.15 -4.41
N GLY A 236 12.90 -4.09 -4.14
CA GLY A 236 11.59 -4.09 -4.76
C GLY A 236 10.47 -4.49 -3.84
N TYR A 237 9.26 -4.32 -4.35
CA TYR A 237 8.02 -4.57 -3.64
C TYR A 237 7.01 -5.19 -4.60
N THR A 238 6.19 -6.11 -4.08
CA THR A 238 5.16 -6.79 -4.87
C THR A 238 3.81 -6.77 -4.15
N GLY A 239 2.73 -6.82 -4.92
CA GLY A 239 1.36 -6.77 -4.43
C GLY A 239 0.36 -7.26 -5.46
N ILE A 240 -0.76 -7.82 -4.99
CA ILE A 240 -1.98 -8.01 -5.76
C ILE A 240 -3.01 -7.01 -5.27
N GLY A 241 -3.68 -6.31 -6.18
CA GLY A 241 -4.67 -5.29 -5.82
C GLY A 241 -5.79 -5.83 -4.93
N ASP A 242 -6.25 -5.02 -3.97
CA ASP A 242 -7.24 -5.40 -2.95
C ASP A 242 -8.57 -5.90 -3.51
N PHE A 243 -9.00 -5.37 -4.66
CA PHE A 243 -10.20 -5.84 -5.34
C PHE A 243 -10.04 -7.29 -5.78
N ASP A 244 -8.90 -7.64 -6.38
CA ASP A 244 -8.59 -8.96 -6.92
C ASP A 244 -8.21 -9.97 -5.83
N SER A 245 -7.51 -9.53 -4.78
CA SER A 245 -7.10 -10.38 -3.66
C SER A 245 -8.29 -10.93 -2.86
N ARG A 246 -9.46 -10.29 -2.99
CA ARG A 246 -10.74 -10.70 -2.39
C ARG A 246 -11.60 -11.59 -3.31
N LYS A 247 -11.19 -11.80 -4.57
CA LYS A 247 -11.89 -12.70 -5.51
C LYS A 247 -11.45 -14.15 -5.32
N LEU A 248 -12.08 -15.04 -6.08
CA LEU A 248 -11.90 -16.50 -5.94
C LEU A 248 -10.60 -17.03 -6.53
N GLY A 249 -9.87 -16.29 -7.38
CA GLY A 249 -8.62 -16.78 -7.96
C GLY A 249 -7.58 -16.98 -6.86
N ARG A 250 -6.94 -18.15 -6.74
CA ARG A 250 -5.98 -18.48 -5.65
C ARG A 250 -4.52 -18.67 -6.05
N ALA A 251 -4.24 -18.85 -7.34
CA ALA A 251 -2.89 -18.97 -7.89
C ALA A 251 -1.94 -17.82 -7.48
N PRO A 252 -0.70 -18.08 -7.07
CA PRO A 252 0.26 -16.99 -6.85
C PRO A 252 0.70 -16.37 -8.19
N VAL A 253 1.34 -15.20 -8.10
CA VAL A 253 2.18 -14.66 -9.18
C VAL A 253 3.64 -14.81 -8.78
N LEU A 254 4.44 -15.40 -9.65
CA LEU A 254 5.88 -15.49 -9.49
C LEU A 254 6.55 -14.36 -10.27
N LEU A 255 7.35 -13.54 -9.58
CA LEU A 255 8.23 -12.53 -10.16
C LEU A 255 9.68 -13.02 -10.06
N GLN A 256 10.32 -13.23 -11.20
CA GLN A 256 11.75 -13.51 -11.28
C GLN A 256 12.47 -12.30 -11.85
N THR A 257 13.61 -11.96 -11.27
CA THR A 257 14.46 -10.84 -11.70
C THR A 257 15.80 -11.37 -12.19
N PHE A 258 16.19 -10.97 -13.39
CA PHE A 258 17.44 -11.36 -14.02
C PHE A 258 18.32 -10.15 -14.31
N VAL A 259 19.63 -10.31 -14.16
CA VAL A 259 20.66 -9.36 -14.60
C VAL A 259 21.57 -10.09 -15.57
N ASP A 260 21.64 -9.65 -16.83
CA ASP A 260 22.39 -10.30 -17.91
C ASP A 260 22.16 -11.83 -17.98
N ASP A 261 20.88 -12.22 -17.95
CA ASP A 261 20.40 -13.60 -17.96
C ASP A 261 20.70 -14.43 -16.68
N GLU A 262 21.33 -13.83 -15.66
CA GLU A 262 21.52 -14.46 -14.34
C GLU A 262 20.35 -14.14 -13.40
N LEU A 263 19.74 -15.17 -12.79
CA LEU A 263 18.66 -15.00 -11.81
C LEU A 263 19.21 -14.42 -10.50
N VAL A 264 18.77 -13.21 -10.14
CA VAL A 264 19.20 -12.53 -8.89
C VAL A 264 18.13 -12.54 -7.80
N ALA A 265 16.85 -12.66 -8.16
CA ALA A 265 15.75 -12.77 -7.20
C ALA A 265 14.56 -13.55 -7.78
N SER A 266 13.83 -14.22 -6.89
CA SER A 266 12.59 -14.94 -7.20
C SER A 266 11.61 -14.76 -6.05
N VAL A 267 10.47 -14.13 -6.31
CA VAL A 267 9.48 -13.77 -5.31
C VAL A 267 8.13 -14.30 -5.74
N GLU A 268 7.52 -15.13 -4.89
CA GLU A 268 6.15 -15.55 -5.04
C GLU A 268 5.23 -14.63 -4.24
N HIS A 269 4.18 -14.11 -4.87
CA HIS A 269 3.18 -13.30 -4.20
C HIS A 269 1.82 -14.01 -4.23
N ALA A 270 1.38 -14.43 -3.05
CA ALA A 270 0.09 -15.06 -2.84
C ALA A 270 -1.01 -14.02 -2.57
N ASN A 271 -2.28 -14.43 -2.70
CA ASN A 271 -3.40 -13.60 -2.28
C ASN A 271 -3.30 -13.19 -0.81
N ARG A 272 -3.77 -11.97 -0.51
CA ARG A 272 -3.83 -11.39 0.84
C ARG A 272 -2.45 -11.19 1.51
N ALA A 273 -1.35 -11.48 0.80
CA ALA A 273 -0.06 -11.01 1.24
C ALA A 273 -0.06 -9.48 1.21
N PRO A 274 0.55 -8.81 2.20
CA PRO A 274 0.67 -7.36 2.20
C PRO A 274 1.62 -6.91 1.08
N TRP A 275 1.75 -5.61 0.87
CA TRP A 275 2.80 -5.05 0.02
C TRP A 275 4.18 -5.51 0.53
N THR A 276 4.78 -6.46 -0.20
CA THR A 276 5.88 -7.28 0.34
C THR A 276 7.19 -6.86 -0.29
N ARG A 277 8.15 -6.49 0.57
CA ARG A 277 9.51 -6.11 0.19
C ARG A 277 10.35 -7.32 -0.17
N PHE A 278 11.22 -7.18 -1.16
CA PHE A 278 12.32 -8.09 -1.45
C PHE A 278 13.60 -7.30 -1.74
N VAL A 279 14.75 -7.97 -1.61
CA VAL A 279 16.07 -7.43 -1.93
C VAL A 279 16.86 -8.47 -2.70
N ALA A 280 17.48 -8.07 -3.80
CA ALA A 280 18.46 -8.86 -4.53
C ALA A 280 19.84 -8.23 -4.34
N ASP A 281 20.85 -9.05 -4.04
CA ASP A 281 22.25 -8.62 -4.04
C ASP A 281 22.73 -8.48 -5.49
N THR A 282 23.15 -7.28 -5.86
CA THR A 282 23.70 -6.95 -7.17
C THR A 282 25.11 -6.36 -7.09
N GLN A 283 25.81 -6.55 -5.97
CA GLN A 283 27.15 -5.99 -5.75
C GLN A 283 28.14 -6.34 -6.87
N ARG A 284 28.04 -7.55 -7.44
CA ARG A 284 28.90 -7.99 -8.55
C ARG A 284 28.67 -7.26 -9.88
N PHE A 285 27.55 -6.55 -10.01
CA PHE A 285 27.16 -5.74 -11.17
C PHE A 285 27.31 -4.24 -10.90
N ALA A 286 27.77 -3.86 -9.70
CA ALA A 286 27.80 -2.47 -9.28
C ALA A 286 28.80 -1.64 -10.11
N GLY A 287 28.39 -0.42 -10.46
CA GLY A 287 29.24 0.53 -11.19
C GLY A 287 29.24 0.37 -12.71
N THR A 288 28.50 -0.59 -13.25
CA THR A 288 28.31 -0.79 -14.69
C THR A 288 26.83 -0.81 -15.08
N SER A 289 26.55 -0.73 -16.38
CA SER A 289 25.20 -0.76 -16.94
C SER A 289 24.86 -2.13 -17.50
N HIS A 290 23.70 -2.68 -17.13
CA HIS A 290 23.31 -4.05 -17.45
C HIS A 290 21.92 -4.15 -18.11
N ARG A 291 21.59 -5.33 -18.63
CA ARG A 291 20.21 -5.68 -18.97
C ARG A 291 19.54 -6.25 -17.73
N VAL A 292 18.38 -5.70 -17.37
CA VAL A 292 17.57 -6.18 -16.25
C VAL A 292 16.22 -6.63 -16.77
N GLU A 293 15.82 -7.86 -16.41
CA GLU A 293 14.55 -8.42 -16.82
C GLU A 293 13.70 -8.84 -15.65
N PHE A 294 12.42 -8.48 -15.71
CA PHE A 294 11.39 -8.98 -14.82
C PHE A 294 10.53 -9.97 -15.59
N VAL A 295 10.47 -11.21 -15.12
CA VAL A 295 9.70 -12.29 -15.72
C VAL A 295 8.58 -12.68 -14.76
N LEU A 296 7.34 -12.51 -15.22
CA LEU A 296 6.16 -12.84 -14.45
C LEU A 296 5.49 -14.08 -15.01
N THR A 297 5.11 -15.00 -14.12
CA THR A 297 4.32 -16.19 -14.46
C THR A 297 3.21 -16.40 -13.44
N THR A 298 2.14 -17.07 -13.86
CA THR A 298 1.08 -17.54 -12.97
C THR A 298 0.44 -18.81 -13.54
N PRO A 299 0.04 -19.78 -12.71
CA PRO A 299 -0.70 -20.94 -13.19
C PRO A 299 -2.14 -20.59 -13.58
N GLU A 300 -2.73 -19.53 -13.02
CA GLU A 300 -4.09 -19.08 -13.37
C GLU A 300 -4.12 -17.56 -13.53
N GLN A 301 -4.67 -17.06 -14.64
CA GLN A 301 -4.69 -15.61 -14.90
C GLN A 301 -5.83 -14.86 -14.19
N ALA A 302 -6.89 -15.55 -13.75
CA ALA A 302 -8.07 -14.86 -13.25
C ALA A 302 -7.74 -14.02 -12.00
N TYR A 303 -8.09 -12.72 -12.05
CA TYR A 303 -7.88 -11.77 -10.94
C TYR A 303 -6.40 -11.63 -10.55
N ARG A 304 -5.50 -11.51 -11.53
CA ARG A 304 -4.06 -11.36 -11.32
C ARG A 304 -3.56 -9.98 -11.73
N THR A 305 -4.25 -8.94 -11.27
CA THR A 305 -3.69 -7.59 -11.23
C THR A 305 -2.51 -7.56 -10.28
N PHE A 306 -1.34 -7.88 -10.81
CA PHE A 306 -0.09 -7.83 -10.09
C PHE A 306 0.58 -6.48 -10.29
N CYS A 307 1.10 -5.96 -9.19
CA CYS A 307 1.78 -4.69 -9.14
C CYS A 307 3.13 -4.87 -8.47
N PHE A 308 4.16 -4.26 -9.02
CA PHE A 308 5.48 -4.27 -8.41
C PHE A 308 6.22 -2.94 -8.62
N HIS A 309 7.11 -2.62 -7.69
CA HIS A 309 8.00 -1.47 -7.76
C HIS A 309 9.43 -1.97 -7.50
N VAL A 310 10.41 -1.45 -8.24
CA VAL A 310 11.82 -1.83 -8.06
C VAL A 310 12.70 -0.61 -8.26
N GLU A 311 13.75 -0.53 -7.46
CA GLU A 311 14.82 0.45 -7.58
C GLU A 311 16.17 -0.27 -7.57
N ALA A 312 17.11 0.21 -8.40
CA ALA A 312 18.53 -0.07 -8.22
C ALA A 312 19.11 0.94 -7.24
N ARG A 313 19.80 0.47 -6.21
CA ARG A 313 20.36 1.29 -5.14
C ARG A 313 21.86 1.01 -4.98
N GLN A 314 22.60 2.06 -4.59
CA GLN A 314 24.02 1.94 -4.25
C GLN A 314 24.25 0.96 -3.11
#